data_AF-A0A212CPJ0-F1
#
_entry.id   AF-A0A212CPJ0-F1
#
_cell.length_a   1.000
_cell.length_b   1.000
_cell.length_c   1.000
_cell.angle_alpha   90.00
_cell.angle_beta   90.00
_cell.angle_gamma   90.00
#
_symmetry.space_group_name_H-M   'P 1'
#
loop_
_entity.id
_entity.type
_entity.pdbx_description
1 polymer ?
#
loop_
_entity_poly.entity_id
_entity_poly.type
_entity_poly.pdbx_seq_one_letter_code
_entity_poly.pdbx_strand_id
1 'polypeptide(L)'
;LSKVYGPVFTLYFGMKPTVVLHGYEVVKEAMIDLGEEFSRRGSYPVIQRATKGYGIAFSNGKIWKETRRFSLMTLRNFGMGKRSIEDQRPKLN
;
A
#
# COMPACT_ATOMS: atom_id res chain seq x y z
N LEU A 1 -22.18 2.01 8.48
CA LEU A 1 -22.40 2.09 7.02
C LEU A 1 -22.51 0.70 6.41
N SER A 2 -21.51 -0.18 6.55
CA SER A 2 -21.57 -1.55 6.00
C SER A 2 -22.77 -2.38 6.49
N LYS A 3 -23.21 -2.20 7.74
CA LYS A 3 -24.44 -2.85 8.24
C LYS A 3 -25.72 -2.46 7.47
N VAL A 4 -25.75 -1.31 6.82
CA VAL A 4 -26.92 -0.77 6.10
C VAL A 4 -26.78 -0.97 4.59
N TYR A 5 -25.58 -0.74 4.04
CA TYR A 5 -25.33 -0.75 2.60
C TYR A 5 -24.64 -2.02 2.09
N GLY A 6 -24.32 -2.97 2.97
CA GLY A 6 -23.60 -4.18 2.64
C GLY A 6 -22.08 -4.01 2.63
N PRO A 7 -21.33 -5.06 2.23
CA PRO A 7 -19.88 -5.12 2.33
C PRO A 7 -19.15 -4.31 1.24
N VAL A 8 -19.84 -3.89 0.17
CA VAL A 8 -19.31 -3.02 -0.89
C VAL A 8 -20.24 -1.83 -1.05
N PHE A 9 -19.74 -0.61 -0.86
CA PHE A 9 -20.53 0.61 -1.01
C PHE A 9 -19.68 1.79 -1.43
N THR A 10 -20.30 2.82 -2.00
CA THR A 10 -19.59 4.03 -2.47
C THR A 10 -19.82 5.19 -1.50
N LEU A 11 -18.74 5.87 -1.14
CA LEU A 11 -18.75 7.16 -0.49
C LEU A 11 -18.26 8.24 -1.45
N TYR A 12 -18.76 9.46 -1.27
CA TYR A 12 -18.32 10.62 -2.06
C TYR A 12 -17.49 11.55 -1.18
N PHE A 13 -16.20 11.68 -1.50
CA PHE A 13 -15.32 12.68 -0.89
C PHE A 13 -15.31 13.92 -1.77
N GLY A 14 -16.23 14.85 -1.50
CA GLY A 14 -16.57 15.90 -2.45
C GLY A 14 -17.16 15.28 -3.72
N MET A 15 -16.60 15.60 -4.89
CA MET A 15 -17.02 15.01 -6.17
C MET A 15 -16.31 13.69 -6.50
N LYS A 16 -15.46 13.18 -5.60
CA LYS A 16 -14.67 11.97 -5.85
C LYS A 16 -15.37 10.74 -5.28
N PRO A 17 -15.96 9.87 -6.13
CA PRO A 17 -16.49 8.60 -5.67
C PRO A 17 -15.35 7.70 -5.17
N THR A 18 -15.59 6.98 -4.08
CA THR A 18 -14.65 6.06 -3.46
C THR A 18 -15.40 4.82 -3.01
N VAL A 19 -15.05 3.68 -3.60
CA VAL A 19 -15.60 2.38 -3.21
C VAL A 19 -14.93 1.93 -1.93
N VAL A 20 -15.73 1.57 -0.94
CA VAL A 20 -15.31 0.99 0.33
C VAL A 20 -15.58 -0.51 0.28
N LEU A 21 -14.55 -1.29 0.58
CA LEU A 21 -14.62 -2.73 0.73
C LEU A 21 -14.55 -3.06 2.23
N HIS A 22 -15.55 -3.76 2.75
CA HIS A 22 -15.69 -4.07 4.16
C HIS A 22 -16.00 -5.55 4.39
N GLY A 23 -15.10 -6.23 5.10
CA GLY A 23 -15.23 -7.65 5.43
C GLY A 23 -14.12 -8.46 4.78
N TYR A 24 -13.73 -9.57 5.43
CA TYR A 24 -12.57 -10.36 5.02
C TYR A 24 -12.69 -10.86 3.58
N GLU A 25 -13.80 -11.50 3.23
CA GLU A 25 -13.97 -12.12 1.90
C GLU A 25 -13.80 -11.11 0.77
N VAL A 26 -14.50 -9.97 0.86
CA VAL A 26 -14.45 -8.92 -0.18
C VAL A 26 -13.07 -8.27 -0.26
N VAL A 27 -12.40 -8.07 0.89
CA VAL A 27 -11.04 -7.50 0.90
C VAL A 27 -10.03 -8.50 0.33
N LYS A 28 -10.15 -9.79 0.67
CA LYS A 28 -9.32 -10.86 0.13
C LYS A 28 -9.48 -10.94 -1.38
N GLU A 29 -10.71 -11.03 -1.87
CA GLU A 29 -11.01 -11.10 -3.30
C GLU A 29 -10.37 -9.94 -4.05
N ALA A 30 -10.61 -8.70 -3.60
CA ALA A 30 -10.07 -7.52 -4.26
C ALA A 30 -8.54 -7.42 -4.18
N MET A 31 -7.93 -7.63 -3.01
CA MET A 31 -6.50 -7.35 -2.81
C MET A 31 -5.58 -8.53 -3.17
N ILE A 32 -6.10 -9.75 -3.24
CA ILE A 32 -5.33 -10.97 -3.51
C ILE A 32 -5.76 -11.56 -4.85
N ASP A 33 -7.03 -11.92 -4.99
CA ASP A 33 -7.50 -12.65 -6.17
C ASP A 33 -7.52 -11.74 -7.42
N LEU A 34 -7.88 -10.46 -7.24
CA LEU A 34 -7.84 -9.38 -8.24
C LEU A 34 -6.68 -8.38 -7.97
N GLY A 35 -5.57 -8.89 -7.43
CA GLY A 35 -4.51 -8.06 -6.89
C GLY A 35 -3.84 -7.14 -7.92
N GLU A 36 -3.83 -7.48 -9.22
CA GLU A 36 -3.26 -6.62 -10.26
C GLU A 36 -4.15 -5.39 -10.52
N GLU A 37 -5.46 -5.61 -10.63
CA GLU A 37 -6.49 -4.60 -10.85
C GLU A 37 -6.55 -3.59 -9.68
N PHE A 38 -6.48 -4.09 -8.44
CA PHE A 38 -6.50 -3.27 -7.22
C PHE A 38 -5.12 -2.82 -6.74
N SER A 39 -4.05 -3.08 -7.50
CA SER A 39 -2.69 -2.72 -7.11
C SER A 39 -2.43 -1.20 -7.13
N ARG A 40 -3.27 -0.39 -7.78
CA ARG A 40 -3.00 1.04 -7.96
C ARG A 40 -3.18 1.82 -6.66
N ARG A 41 -2.33 2.85 -6.47
CA ARG A 41 -2.40 3.75 -5.32
C ARG A 41 -3.27 4.95 -5.63
N GLY A 42 -4.16 5.28 -4.69
CA GLY A 42 -5.08 6.42 -4.83
C GLY A 42 -4.34 7.75 -4.94
N SER A 43 -4.85 8.64 -5.79
CA SER A 43 -4.32 10.01 -5.90
C SER A 43 -4.95 10.93 -4.85
N TYR A 44 -4.11 11.58 -4.06
CA TYR A 44 -4.50 12.58 -3.07
C TYR A 44 -3.68 13.86 -3.31
N PRO A 45 -4.32 15.04 -3.49
CA PRO A 45 -3.61 16.26 -3.89
C PRO A 45 -2.43 16.64 -2.97
N VAL A 46 -2.59 16.48 -1.66
CA VAL A 46 -1.54 16.79 -0.67
C VAL A 46 -0.31 15.89 -0.87
N ILE A 47 -0.54 14.57 -1.00
CA ILE A 47 0.52 13.58 -1.24
C ILE A 47 1.18 13.81 -2.59
N GLN A 48 0.39 14.10 -3.63
CA GLN A 48 0.91 14.33 -4.97
C GLN A 48 1.79 15.59 -5.02
N ARG A 49 1.43 16.65 -4.30
CA ARG A 49 2.29 17.85 -4.18
C ARG A 49 3.60 17.55 -3.45
N ALA A 50 3.55 16.77 -2.36
CA ALA A 50 4.72 16.45 -1.57
C ALA A 50 5.70 15.51 -2.30
N THR A 51 5.17 14.49 -2.97
CA THR A 51 5.98 13.41 -3.57
C THR A 51 6.20 13.57 -5.08
N LYS A 52 5.41 14.42 -5.74
CA LYS A 52 5.34 14.57 -7.21
C LYS A 52 5.08 13.24 -7.95
N GLY A 53 4.51 12.24 -7.25
CA GLY A 53 4.25 10.91 -7.81
C GLY A 53 5.46 9.95 -7.79
N TYR A 54 6.57 10.32 -7.15
CA TYR A 54 7.76 9.48 -6.98
C TYR A 54 7.74 8.71 -5.64
N GLY A 55 8.69 7.78 -5.50
CA GLY A 55 8.87 6.95 -4.30
C GLY A 55 8.18 5.59 -4.40
N ILE A 56 7.97 4.91 -3.25
CA ILE A 56 7.42 3.54 -3.20
C ILE A 56 5.98 3.52 -2.68
N ALA A 57 5.63 4.41 -1.74
CA ALA A 57 4.34 4.35 -1.05
C ALA A 57 3.16 4.81 -1.93
N PHE A 58 3.37 5.82 -2.78
CA PHE A 58 2.29 6.50 -3.53
C PHE A 58 2.52 6.59 -5.05
N SER A 59 3.57 5.97 -5.57
CA SER A 59 3.79 5.87 -7.02
C SER A 59 2.97 4.73 -7.64
N ASN A 60 2.87 4.73 -8.97
CA ASN A 60 2.15 3.71 -9.75
C ASN A 60 2.98 3.27 -10.97
N GLY A 61 2.56 2.19 -11.62
CA GLY A 61 3.15 1.73 -12.88
C GLY A 61 4.62 1.32 -12.76
N LYS A 62 5.41 1.64 -13.79
CA LYS A 62 6.83 1.25 -13.89
C LYS A 62 7.67 1.77 -12.72
N ILE A 63 7.49 3.04 -12.34
CA ILE A 63 8.19 3.67 -11.21
C ILE A 63 8.00 2.83 -9.94
N TRP A 64 6.74 2.51 -9.60
CA TRP A 64 6.45 1.69 -8.42
C TRP A 64 7.05 0.28 -8.52
N LYS A 65 6.87 -0.41 -9.65
CA LYS A 65 7.35 -1.78 -9.86
C LYS A 65 8.88 -1.87 -9.70
N GLU A 66 9.62 -0.95 -10.31
CA GLU A 66 11.09 -0.95 -10.29
C GLU A 66 11.65 -0.53 -8.93
N THR A 67 11.17 0.59 -8.37
CA THR A 67 11.68 1.07 -7.07
C THR A 67 11.35 0.09 -5.95
N ARG A 68 10.15 -0.50 -5.92
CA ARG A 68 9.78 -1.52 -4.93
C ARG A 68 10.68 -2.75 -5.03
N ARG A 69 10.92 -3.27 -6.24
CA ARG A 69 11.77 -4.45 -6.46
C ARG A 69 13.18 -4.18 -5.97
N PHE A 70 13.77 -3.06 -6.38
CA PHE A 70 15.10 -2.65 -5.95
C PHE A 70 15.18 -2.54 -4.43
N SER A 71 14.28 -1.78 -3.80
CA SER A 71 14.31 -1.57 -2.35
C SER A 71 14.13 -2.86 -1.55
N LEU A 72 13.25 -3.77 -1.97
CA LEU A 72 13.09 -5.06 -1.29
C LEU A 72 14.34 -5.93 -1.40
N MET A 73 15.02 -5.95 -2.54
CA MET A 73 16.30 -6.66 -2.69
C MET A 73 17.38 -6.04 -1.79
N THR A 74 17.49 -4.71 -1.82
CA THR A 74 18.46 -3.97 -1.02
C THR A 74 18.24 -4.20 0.48
N LEU A 75 17.01 -4.13 0.98
CA LEU A 75 16.68 -4.40 2.39
C LEU A 75 17.06 -5.83 2.81
N ARG A 76 16.78 -6.83 1.96
CA ARG A 76 17.19 -8.23 2.23
C ARG A 76 18.71 -8.39 2.26
N ASN A 77 19.43 -7.68 1.39
CA ASN A 77 20.89 -7.68 1.37
C ASN A 77 21.47 -7.04 2.64
N PHE A 78 20.83 -5.99 3.15
CA PHE A 78 21.19 -5.36 4.44
C PHE A 78 20.73 -6.15 5.67
N GLY A 79 20.16 -7.35 5.51
CA GLY A 79 19.85 -8.24 6.63
C GLY A 79 18.41 -8.17 7.12
N MET A 80 17.50 -7.48 6.42
CA MET A 80 16.07 -7.53 6.76
C MET A 80 15.55 -8.96 6.62
N GLY A 81 15.02 -9.52 7.72
CA GLY A 81 14.60 -10.92 7.81
C GLY A 81 15.74 -11.89 8.18
N LYS A 82 16.93 -11.39 8.52
CA LYS A 82 18.06 -12.15 9.08
C LYS A 82 18.35 -11.67 10.50
N ARG A 83 18.94 -12.53 11.35
CA ARG A 83 19.31 -12.19 12.74
C ARG A 83 20.30 -11.00 12.85
N SER A 84 21.02 -10.65 11.78
CA SER A 84 22.06 -9.60 11.79
C SER A 84 21.55 -8.17 12.02
N ILE A 85 20.27 -7.87 11.74
CA ILE A 85 19.67 -6.56 12.07
C ILE A 85 19.24 -6.51 13.55
N GLU A 86 18.98 -7.66 14.18
CA GLU A 86 18.52 -7.74 15.56
C GLU A 86 19.65 -7.42 16.56
N ASP A 87 20.90 -7.79 16.22
CA ASP A 87 22.10 -7.57 17.04
C ASP A 87 22.64 -6.12 17.02
N GLN A 88 22.18 -5.26 16.11
CA GLN A 88 22.59 -3.84 16.07
C GLN A 88 21.80 -2.92 17.00
N ARG A 89 20.81 -3.45 17.73
CA ARG A 89 20.10 -2.68 18.76
C ARG A 89 21.05 -2.52 19.96
N PRO A 90 21.45 -1.29 20.35
CA PRO A 90 22.24 -1.12 21.55
C PRO A 90 21.46 -1.72 22.72
N LYS A 91 22.05 -2.69 23.42
CA LYS A 91 21.55 -3.13 24.72
C LYS A 91 21.70 -1.93 25.64
N LEU A 92 20.60 -1.21 25.86
CA LEU A 92 20.50 -0.23 26.94
C LEU A 92 20.59 -1.04 28.24
N ASN A 93 21.76 -1.00 28.86
CA ASN A 93 21.95 -1.38 30.26
C ASN A 93 21.54 -0.20 31.15
#